data_AF-A0A7S0CUJ6-F1
#
_entry.id   AF-A0A7S0CUJ6-F1
#
_cell.length_a   1.000
_cell.length_b   1.000
_cell.length_c   1.000
_cell.angle_alpha   90.00
_cell.angle_beta   90.00
_cell.angle_gamma   90.00
#
_symmetry.space_group_name_H-M   'P 1'
#
loop_
_entity.id
_entity.type
_entity.pdbx_description
1 polymer ?
#
loop_
_entity_poly.entity_id
_entity_poly.type
_entity_poly.pdbx_seq_one_letter_code
_entity_poly.pdbx_strand_id
1 'polypeptide(L)'
;DSTAPGGAAVYDFVRYAAPWPEVVPEATRATFSFESRVRSCSDVTSTKLAATRAKDAVCDALVDANGWRPPPPARGHASADVPLFLSLYRDEATLYRDMSGESLHRRGYRDAAIHRAALNESAAAGLLALAGWTEACAKARSGASSSSEGSSNAASPYVLPVLVDPMCGSGTLLVEAALIAGMVAPGLIRADASKRRNERDTVGTEFVDDGSGSFVPSQQTSYAFERWPDHDRALLDEALLQAEAIGADARKALRVAPTLIGNDAHGGALSLARRAAVAAGVDGMISFTQGDCGDLTHPALEAAREAELEYFEKLEAEAGENFRENNKYGDGFVDLEKLGPVTSRPGGGGVLVVSNPPWGKRLDVGGERDAEGQRRSAKRWGSDGADFGADFGGEDDDDSFVDDVDDEIREEDADETQSAWHSLGAFFRRECAGATAHLLSGDAGATRPLKMRAKRKRVLGIGGVDCRLLEYRILPPKREKNLDELVREAREEEAI
;
A
#
# COMPACT_ATOMS: atom_id res chain seq x y z
N ASP A 1 41.42 -1.43 -1.93
CA ASP A 1 42.55 -2.00 -2.66
C ASP A 1 42.00 -3.00 -3.66
N SER A 2 42.25 -2.84 -4.97
CA SER A 2 41.63 -3.67 -6.02
C SER A 2 42.19 -5.10 -6.09
N THR A 3 43.21 -5.41 -5.28
CA THR A 3 43.82 -6.74 -5.21
C THR A 3 43.44 -7.53 -3.95
N ALA A 4 42.72 -6.90 -3.01
CA ALA A 4 42.25 -7.59 -1.81
C ALA A 4 41.07 -8.50 -2.16
N PRO A 5 41.04 -9.77 -1.69
CA PRO A 5 39.86 -10.62 -1.82
C PRO A 5 38.62 -9.91 -1.27
N GLY A 6 37.48 -10.03 -1.94
CA GLY A 6 36.26 -9.29 -1.63
C GLY A 6 35.78 -9.51 -0.20
N GLY A 7 35.96 -10.71 0.36
CA GLY A 7 35.70 -10.98 1.77
C GLY A 7 36.60 -10.19 2.73
N ALA A 8 37.87 -10.00 2.38
CA ALA A 8 38.79 -9.15 3.14
C ALA A 8 38.47 -7.67 2.95
N ALA A 9 38.12 -7.25 1.74
CA ALA A 9 37.67 -5.88 1.47
C ALA A 9 36.40 -5.51 2.27
N VAL A 10 35.44 -6.43 2.39
CA VAL A 10 34.25 -6.26 3.25
C VAL A 10 34.66 -6.15 4.72
N TYR A 11 35.52 -7.03 5.20
CA TYR A 11 36.01 -7.00 6.57
C TYR A 11 36.67 -5.65 6.89
N ASP A 12 37.64 -5.24 6.07
CA ASP A 12 38.38 -3.99 6.27
C ASP A 12 37.44 -2.78 6.21
N PHE A 13 36.54 -2.72 5.22
CA PHE A 13 35.56 -1.66 5.14
C PHE A 13 34.73 -1.56 6.42
N VAL A 14 34.10 -2.66 6.85
CA VAL A 14 33.21 -2.65 8.02
C VAL A 14 34.00 -2.33 9.29
N ARG A 15 35.20 -2.87 9.47
CA ARG A 15 36.03 -2.67 10.65
C ARG A 15 36.29 -1.19 10.92
N TYR A 16 36.48 -0.39 9.87
CA TYR A 16 36.78 1.04 9.98
C TYR A 16 35.59 1.96 9.62
N ALA A 17 34.41 1.41 9.36
CA ALA A 17 33.25 2.18 8.92
C ALA A 17 32.64 3.06 10.02
N ALA A 18 32.83 2.71 11.29
CA ALA A 18 32.26 3.43 12.43
C ALA A 18 33.12 3.27 13.69
N PRO A 19 33.01 4.17 14.68
CA PRO A 19 33.59 3.97 16.00
C PRO A 19 32.80 2.91 16.77
N TRP A 20 33.06 1.63 16.52
CA TRP A 20 32.28 0.52 17.07
C TRP A 20 32.10 0.54 18.60
N PRO A 21 33.08 0.94 19.43
CA PRO A 21 32.88 1.07 20.88
C PRO A 21 31.86 2.14 21.29
N GLU A 22 31.58 3.13 20.44
CA GLU A 22 30.52 4.12 20.66
C GLU A 22 29.16 3.60 20.18
N VAL A 23 29.14 2.82 19.10
CA VAL A 23 27.92 2.25 18.52
C VAL A 23 27.38 1.06 19.32
N VAL A 24 28.27 0.22 19.85
CA VAL A 24 27.96 -0.94 20.70
C VAL A 24 28.81 -0.86 21.99
N PRO A 25 28.47 0.04 22.93
CA PRO A 25 29.26 0.22 24.14
C PRO A 25 29.24 -1.02 25.05
N GLU A 26 30.39 -1.42 25.58
CA GLU A 26 30.50 -2.55 26.51
C GLU A 26 29.57 -2.40 27.72
N ALA A 27 29.45 -1.18 28.24
CA ALA A 27 28.64 -0.87 29.42
C ALA A 27 27.15 -1.21 29.23
N THR A 28 26.62 -1.18 28.01
CA THR A 28 25.21 -1.50 27.74
C THR A 28 24.98 -2.99 27.51
N ARG A 29 26.04 -3.76 27.25
CA ARG A 29 25.97 -5.17 26.83
C ARG A 29 25.03 -5.39 25.64
N ALA A 30 24.89 -4.37 24.79
CA ALA A 30 24.02 -4.42 23.62
C ALA A 30 24.46 -5.51 22.63
N THR A 31 23.47 -6.15 22.02
CA THR A 31 23.66 -7.11 20.94
C THR A 31 23.62 -6.39 19.59
N PHE A 32 24.33 -6.92 18.60
CA PHE A 32 24.24 -6.42 17.22
C PHE A 32 24.00 -7.57 16.24
N SER A 33 23.56 -7.23 15.04
CA SER A 33 23.40 -8.21 13.97
C SER A 33 23.66 -7.58 12.62
N PHE A 34 23.91 -8.44 11.62
CA PHE A 34 24.05 -8.04 10.23
C PHE A 34 23.04 -8.79 9.38
N GLU A 35 22.27 -8.04 8.61
CA GLU A 35 21.70 -8.49 7.35
C GLU A 35 22.56 -7.95 6.20
N SER A 36 22.57 -8.66 5.08
CA SER A 36 23.25 -8.18 3.89
C SER A 36 22.51 -8.47 2.61
N ARG A 37 22.71 -7.59 1.64
CA ARG A 37 22.25 -7.76 0.26
C ARG A 37 23.46 -7.67 -0.65
N VAL A 38 23.60 -8.66 -1.53
CA VAL A 38 24.67 -8.72 -2.51
C VAL A 38 24.02 -8.79 -3.89
N ARG A 39 24.39 -7.86 -4.78
CA ARG A 39 23.87 -7.83 -6.14
C ARG A 39 24.93 -7.33 -7.12
N SER A 40 25.07 -8.02 -8.25
CA SER A 40 25.95 -7.60 -9.35
C SER A 40 27.38 -7.24 -8.91
N CYS A 41 27.93 -7.98 -7.95
CA CYS A 41 29.32 -7.81 -7.50
C CYS A 41 30.21 -8.85 -8.20
N SER A 42 31.47 -8.49 -8.43
CA SER A 42 32.43 -9.29 -9.19
C SER A 42 33.05 -10.43 -8.37
N ASP A 43 33.31 -10.21 -7.09
CA ASP A 43 33.99 -11.19 -6.21
C ASP A 43 33.10 -11.72 -5.08
N VAL A 44 32.44 -10.83 -4.34
CA VAL A 44 31.50 -11.24 -3.27
C VAL A 44 30.17 -11.62 -3.89
N THR A 45 29.85 -12.91 -3.93
CA THR A 45 28.58 -13.43 -4.49
C THR A 45 27.61 -13.99 -3.45
N SER A 46 28.06 -14.14 -2.20
CA SER A 46 27.25 -14.71 -1.10
C SER A 46 26.93 -13.67 -0.04
N THR A 47 25.63 -13.48 0.25
CA THR A 47 25.15 -12.67 1.38
C THR A 47 25.62 -13.22 2.73
N LYS A 48 25.66 -14.55 2.88
CA LYS A 48 26.17 -15.19 4.10
C LYS A 48 27.64 -14.87 4.34
N LEU A 49 28.47 -14.92 3.29
CA LEU A 49 29.87 -14.53 3.38
C LEU A 49 30.02 -13.07 3.81
N ALA A 50 29.30 -12.15 3.16
CA ALA A 50 29.36 -10.72 3.47
C ALA A 50 28.95 -10.45 4.93
N ALA A 51 27.84 -11.04 5.39
CA ALA A 51 27.35 -10.87 6.75
C ALA A 51 28.30 -11.46 7.80
N THR A 52 28.90 -12.63 7.55
CA THR A 52 29.90 -13.21 8.47
C THR A 52 31.14 -12.34 8.57
N ARG A 53 31.71 -11.91 7.43
CA ARG A 53 32.89 -11.03 7.43
C ARG A 53 32.64 -9.70 8.13
N ALA A 54 31.45 -9.12 7.94
CA ALA A 54 31.05 -7.92 8.63
C ALA A 54 30.93 -8.13 10.15
N LYS A 55 30.35 -9.25 10.60
CA LYS A 55 30.26 -9.60 12.02
C LYS A 55 31.63 -9.78 12.67
N ASP A 56 32.53 -10.50 12.00
CA ASP A 56 33.91 -10.70 12.46
C ASP A 56 34.61 -9.34 12.62
N ALA A 57 34.48 -8.45 11.63
CA ALA A 57 35.08 -7.11 11.66
C ALA A 57 34.65 -6.28 12.88
N VAL A 58 33.35 -6.28 13.21
CA VAL A 58 32.83 -5.56 14.38
C VAL A 58 33.26 -6.23 15.68
N CYS A 59 33.20 -7.58 15.76
CA CYS A 59 33.64 -8.30 16.94
C CYS A 59 35.11 -8.03 17.25
N ASP A 60 35.98 -8.13 16.25
CA ASP A 60 37.41 -7.92 16.42
C ASP A 60 37.70 -6.46 16.77
N ALA A 61 36.99 -5.49 16.18
CA ALA A 61 37.15 -4.07 16.53
C ALA A 61 36.79 -3.79 18.00
N LEU A 62 35.74 -4.44 18.53
CA LEU A 62 35.34 -4.32 19.93
C LEU A 62 36.33 -5.03 20.86
N VAL A 63 36.71 -6.26 20.55
CA VAL A 63 37.69 -7.04 21.33
C VAL A 63 39.03 -6.31 21.40
N ASP A 64 39.50 -5.72 20.31
CA ASP A 64 40.75 -4.95 20.32
C ASP A 64 40.65 -3.66 21.13
N ALA A 65 39.46 -3.06 21.22
CA ALA A 65 39.23 -1.83 21.96
C ALA A 65 39.04 -2.04 23.47
N ASN A 66 38.35 -3.10 23.89
CA ASN A 66 37.94 -3.30 25.28
C ASN A 66 37.98 -4.76 25.78
N GLY A 67 38.38 -5.72 24.94
CA GLY A 67 38.47 -7.13 25.29
C GLY A 67 37.12 -7.87 25.38
N TRP A 68 36.01 -7.18 25.14
CA TRP A 68 34.67 -7.75 25.19
C TRP A 68 34.16 -8.12 23.80
N ARG A 69 33.60 -9.34 23.69
CA ARG A 69 32.90 -9.81 22.51
C ARG A 69 31.39 -9.86 22.79
N PRO A 70 30.57 -9.07 22.07
CA PRO A 70 29.12 -9.11 22.26
C PRO A 70 28.53 -10.52 21.97
N PRO A 71 27.55 -10.98 22.76
CA PRO A 71 26.83 -12.20 22.44
C PRO A 71 25.92 -11.99 21.22
N PRO A 72 25.55 -13.07 20.50
CA PRO A 72 24.55 -12.98 19.44
C PRO A 72 23.16 -12.63 20.02
N PRO A 73 22.29 -11.96 19.24
CA PRO A 73 20.93 -11.66 19.68
C PRO A 73 20.07 -12.92 19.80
N ALA A 74 19.08 -12.89 20.69
CA ALA A 74 18.29 -14.06 21.07
C ALA A 74 17.37 -14.61 19.97
N ARG A 75 16.82 -13.74 19.11
CA ARG A 75 15.84 -14.09 18.06
C ARG A 75 16.19 -13.41 16.73
N GLY A 76 17.40 -13.64 16.25
CA GLY A 76 17.86 -13.15 14.95
C GLY A 76 17.94 -11.61 14.84
N HIS A 77 17.95 -11.10 13.61
CA HIS A 77 18.22 -9.69 13.28
C HIS A 77 17.24 -8.73 13.96
N ALA A 78 15.93 -9.01 13.87
CA ALA A 78 14.88 -8.15 14.40
C ALA A 78 14.91 -7.95 15.92
N SER A 79 15.59 -8.85 16.65
CA SER A 79 15.75 -8.77 18.11
C SER A 79 17.04 -8.09 18.56
N ALA A 80 17.96 -7.78 17.66
CA ALA A 80 19.21 -7.12 18.01
C ALA A 80 18.96 -5.70 18.52
N ASP A 81 19.78 -5.26 19.46
CA ASP A 81 19.76 -3.87 19.95
C ASP A 81 20.32 -2.93 18.88
N VAL A 82 21.36 -3.36 18.16
CA VAL A 82 21.95 -2.64 17.03
C VAL A 82 21.87 -3.48 15.75
N PRO A 83 20.73 -3.47 15.03
CA PRO A 83 20.64 -4.11 13.72
C PRO A 83 21.38 -3.28 12.67
N LEU A 84 22.27 -3.93 11.93
CA LEU A 84 23.08 -3.35 10.86
C LEU A 84 22.72 -4.00 9.52
N PHE A 85 22.72 -3.22 8.47
CA PHE A 85 22.42 -3.69 7.12
C PHE A 85 23.57 -3.32 6.17
N LEU A 86 24.12 -4.32 5.49
CA LEU A 86 25.21 -4.16 4.54
C LEU A 86 24.72 -4.39 3.10
N SER A 87 24.71 -3.34 2.30
CA SER A 87 24.40 -3.42 0.87
C SER A 87 25.67 -3.47 0.05
N LEU A 88 25.83 -4.49 -0.78
CA LEU A 88 26.86 -4.58 -1.81
C LEU A 88 26.18 -4.54 -3.17
N TYR A 89 26.49 -3.51 -3.96
CA TYR A 89 25.99 -3.37 -5.32
C TYR A 89 27.06 -2.86 -6.25
N ARG A 90 27.33 -3.61 -7.35
CA ARG A 90 28.37 -3.24 -8.33
C ARG A 90 29.71 -2.91 -7.68
N ASP A 91 30.12 -3.78 -6.75
CA ASP A 91 31.36 -3.68 -5.97
C ASP A 91 31.45 -2.45 -5.05
N GLU A 92 30.35 -1.74 -4.84
CA GLU A 92 30.23 -0.69 -3.83
C GLU A 92 29.56 -1.24 -2.57
N ALA A 93 30.22 -1.09 -1.43
CA ALA A 93 29.68 -1.44 -0.12
C ALA A 93 29.09 -0.19 0.55
N THR A 94 27.88 -0.30 1.07
CA THR A 94 27.25 0.72 1.92
C THR A 94 26.70 0.07 3.17
N LEU A 95 27.08 0.62 4.31
CA LEU A 95 26.67 0.16 5.62
C LEU A 95 25.61 1.09 6.20
N TYR A 96 24.54 0.52 6.72
CA TYR A 96 23.45 1.22 7.37
C TYR A 96 23.23 0.68 8.78
N ARG A 97 22.74 1.54 9.66
CA ARG A 97 22.13 1.14 10.92
C ARG A 97 20.61 1.14 10.73
N ASP A 98 19.98 -0.01 10.94
CA ASP A 98 18.55 -0.14 10.67
C ASP A 98 17.72 0.51 11.79
N MET A 99 17.03 1.59 11.43
CA MET A 99 16.11 2.31 12.30
C MET A 99 14.77 1.60 12.42
N SER A 100 14.32 0.92 11.36
CA SER A 100 12.94 0.44 11.27
C SER A 100 12.74 -0.88 12.00
N GLY A 101 13.69 -1.81 11.87
CA GLY A 101 13.50 -3.19 12.27
C GLY A 101 12.53 -3.88 11.31
N GLU A 102 11.31 -4.20 11.77
CA GLU A 102 10.31 -4.72 10.85
C GLU A 102 9.99 -3.70 9.74
N SER A 103 9.74 -4.19 8.52
CA SER A 103 9.43 -3.33 7.38
C SER A 103 8.33 -2.32 7.72
N LEU A 104 8.55 -1.05 7.33
CA LEU A 104 7.62 0.05 7.60
C LEU A 104 6.25 -0.17 6.98
N HIS A 105 6.12 -1.12 6.03
CA HIS A 105 4.81 -1.42 5.52
C HIS A 105 3.87 -1.98 6.61
N ARG A 106 4.42 -2.61 7.65
CA ARG A 106 3.63 -3.09 8.78
C ARG A 106 3.30 -1.91 9.68
N ARG A 107 2.14 -1.29 9.44
CA ARG A 107 1.63 -0.16 10.25
C ARG A 107 1.14 -0.63 11.62
N GLY A 108 0.80 -1.90 11.77
CA GLY A 108 0.27 -2.46 13.02
C GLY A 108 -1.26 -2.45 13.15
N TYR A 109 -1.99 -2.08 12.10
CA TYR A 109 -3.45 -2.24 12.05
C TYR A 109 -3.91 -3.57 11.45
N ARG A 110 -3.01 -4.32 10.79
CA ARG A 110 -3.32 -5.61 10.17
C ARG A 110 -2.92 -6.77 11.08
N ASP A 111 -3.78 -7.79 11.11
CA ASP A 111 -3.45 -9.08 11.73
C ASP A 111 -2.33 -9.78 10.92
N ALA A 112 -1.42 -10.49 11.60
CA ALA A 112 -0.29 -11.19 10.96
C ALA A 112 -0.73 -12.33 10.01
N ALA A 113 -1.99 -12.77 10.08
CA ALA A 113 -2.53 -13.92 9.37
C ALA A 113 -3.10 -13.61 7.96
N ILE A 114 -2.83 -12.43 7.38
CA ILE A 114 -3.43 -12.07 6.09
C ILE A 114 -2.71 -12.77 4.94
N HIS A 115 -3.50 -13.19 3.95
CA HIS A 115 -3.05 -13.83 2.73
C HIS A 115 -1.93 -13.03 2.04
N ARG A 116 -0.85 -13.72 1.65
CA ARG A 116 0.37 -13.13 1.08
C ARG A 116 0.13 -12.36 -0.24
N ALA A 117 -0.99 -12.61 -0.91
CA ALA A 117 -1.42 -11.92 -2.13
C ALA A 117 -2.12 -10.56 -1.88
N ALA A 118 -2.43 -10.21 -0.63
CA ALA A 118 -3.05 -8.93 -0.32
C ALA A 118 -2.06 -7.78 -0.55
N LEU A 119 -2.53 -6.70 -1.18
CA LEU A 119 -1.74 -5.49 -1.41
C LEU A 119 -1.15 -5.00 -0.08
N ASN A 120 0.17 -4.78 -0.05
CA ASN A 120 0.82 -4.17 1.12
C ASN A 120 0.42 -2.69 1.23
N GLU A 121 0.49 -2.14 2.43
CA GLU A 121 -0.12 -0.86 2.70
C GLU A 121 0.71 0.31 2.13
N SER A 122 2.00 0.08 1.79
CA SER A 122 2.86 1.07 1.14
C SER A 122 2.55 1.19 -0.35
N ALA A 123 2.31 0.05 -1.00
CA ALA A 123 1.80 0.01 -2.35
C ALA A 123 0.40 0.65 -2.41
N ALA A 124 -0.49 0.37 -1.45
CA ALA A 124 -1.80 1.01 -1.36
C ALA A 124 -1.71 2.53 -1.26
N ALA A 125 -0.90 3.06 -0.33
CA ALA A 125 -0.63 4.50 -0.21
C ALA A 125 -0.06 5.09 -1.52
N GLY A 126 0.86 4.37 -2.17
CA GLY A 126 1.41 4.73 -3.47
C GLY A 126 0.33 4.82 -4.56
N LEU A 127 -0.54 3.81 -4.69
CA LEU A 127 -1.63 3.80 -5.66
C LEU A 127 -2.59 4.98 -5.47
N LEU A 128 -2.93 5.29 -4.21
CA LEU A 128 -3.78 6.45 -3.88
C LEU A 128 -3.12 7.77 -4.27
N ALA A 129 -1.82 7.91 -4.02
CA ALA A 129 -1.06 9.08 -4.48
C ALA A 129 -1.07 9.18 -6.01
N LEU A 130 -0.88 8.06 -6.72
CA LEU A 130 -0.94 8.02 -8.18
C LEU A 130 -2.34 8.31 -8.74
N ALA A 131 -3.40 8.00 -7.99
CA ALA A 131 -4.79 8.34 -8.30
C ALA A 131 -5.15 9.81 -7.98
N GLY A 132 -4.21 10.58 -7.41
CA GLY A 132 -4.39 11.98 -7.04
C GLY A 132 -5.16 12.19 -5.73
N TRP A 133 -5.38 11.14 -4.93
CA TRP A 133 -6.09 11.26 -3.65
C TRP A 133 -5.36 12.19 -2.67
N THR A 134 -4.04 12.05 -2.55
CA THR A 134 -3.22 12.90 -1.67
C THR A 134 -3.34 14.38 -2.02
N GLU A 135 -3.32 14.71 -3.32
CA GLU A 135 -3.47 16.08 -3.81
C GLU A 135 -4.89 16.62 -3.57
N ALA A 136 -5.91 15.79 -3.79
CA ALA A 136 -7.31 16.14 -3.49
C ALA A 136 -7.50 16.48 -2.00
N CYS A 137 -6.94 15.65 -1.10
CA CYS A 137 -6.95 15.93 0.34
C CYS A 137 -6.21 17.22 0.70
N ALA A 138 -5.07 17.49 0.06
CA ALA A 138 -4.34 18.74 0.28
C ALA A 138 -5.17 19.96 -0.15
N LYS A 139 -5.82 19.91 -1.33
CA LYS A 139 -6.72 20.97 -1.84
C LYS A 139 -7.90 21.21 -0.91
N ALA A 140 -8.54 20.14 -0.44
CA ALA A 140 -9.66 20.23 0.49
C ALA A 140 -9.27 20.95 1.80
N ARG A 141 -8.06 20.68 2.32
CA ARG A 141 -7.53 21.37 3.51
C ARG A 141 -7.15 22.83 3.23
N SER A 142 -6.52 23.12 2.09
CA SER A 142 -6.08 24.48 1.76
C SER A 142 -7.23 25.42 1.36
N GLY A 143 -8.29 24.90 0.75
CA GLY A 143 -9.49 25.68 0.42
C GLY A 143 -10.17 26.31 1.63
N ALA A 144 -9.86 25.84 2.84
CA ALA A 144 -10.38 26.36 4.10
C ALA A 144 -9.69 27.65 4.60
N SER A 145 -8.54 28.07 4.04
CA SER A 145 -7.74 29.19 4.59
C SER A 145 -7.93 30.56 3.89
N SER A 146 -8.75 30.65 2.84
CA SER A 146 -8.85 31.86 2.01
C SER A 146 -10.11 32.73 2.23
N SER A 147 -10.91 32.48 3.26
CA SER A 147 -11.99 33.42 3.63
C SER A 147 -11.43 34.62 4.39
N SER A 148 -10.69 35.48 3.70
CA SER A 148 -10.58 36.89 4.07
C SER A 148 -11.97 37.50 3.89
N GLU A 149 -12.58 37.90 5.01
CA GLU A 149 -13.86 38.62 5.06
C GLU A 149 -13.83 39.82 4.08
N GLY A 150 -14.66 39.77 3.03
CA GLY A 150 -14.91 40.94 2.17
C GLY A 150 -14.86 40.76 0.65
N SER A 151 -14.49 39.59 0.11
CA SER A 151 -14.56 39.36 -1.34
C SER A 151 -15.85 38.64 -1.74
N SER A 152 -16.71 39.31 -2.51
CA SER A 152 -17.99 38.81 -3.00
C SER A 152 -17.88 37.74 -4.11
N ASN A 153 -16.68 37.24 -4.41
CA ASN A 153 -16.41 36.12 -5.32
C ASN A 153 -15.65 35.01 -4.60
N ALA A 154 -16.14 34.56 -3.45
CA ALA A 154 -15.60 33.38 -2.77
C ALA A 154 -15.84 32.15 -3.66
N ALA A 155 -14.78 31.59 -4.24
CA ALA A 155 -14.86 30.32 -4.95
C ALA A 155 -15.42 29.24 -4.02
N SER A 156 -16.36 28.43 -4.53
CA SER A 156 -16.94 27.31 -3.77
C SER A 156 -15.82 26.43 -3.19
N PRO A 157 -15.96 25.95 -1.94
CA PRO A 157 -14.96 25.11 -1.32
C PRO A 157 -14.75 23.83 -2.12
N TYR A 158 -13.50 23.38 -2.23
CA TYR A 158 -13.18 22.11 -2.88
C TYR A 158 -13.81 20.94 -2.12
N VAL A 159 -14.63 20.15 -2.80
CA VAL A 159 -15.29 18.97 -2.23
C VAL A 159 -14.47 17.73 -2.57
N LEU A 160 -14.13 16.90 -1.58
CA LEU A 160 -13.46 15.63 -1.87
C LEU A 160 -14.37 14.72 -2.71
N PRO A 161 -13.81 14.02 -3.72
CA PRO A 161 -14.59 12.98 -4.41
C PRO A 161 -14.94 11.86 -3.44
N VAL A 162 -16.08 11.21 -3.67
CA VAL A 162 -16.41 9.96 -3.01
C VAL A 162 -15.41 8.92 -3.48
N LEU A 163 -14.61 8.36 -2.55
CA LEU A 163 -13.66 7.30 -2.89
C LEU A 163 -14.31 5.95 -2.63
N VAL A 164 -14.31 5.10 -3.65
CA VAL A 164 -14.90 3.76 -3.58
C VAL A 164 -13.89 2.69 -4.02
N ASP A 165 -13.81 1.63 -3.22
CA ASP A 165 -13.19 0.37 -3.60
C ASP A 165 -14.29 -0.73 -3.64
N PRO A 166 -14.80 -1.08 -4.84
CA PRO A 166 -15.93 -1.99 -4.97
C PRO A 166 -15.57 -3.48 -4.73
N MET A 167 -14.28 -3.79 -4.63
CA MET A 167 -13.73 -5.13 -4.35
C MET A 167 -12.58 -5.00 -3.35
N CYS A 168 -12.90 -4.48 -2.17
CA CYS A 168 -11.92 -3.95 -1.22
C CYS A 168 -11.11 -4.99 -0.46
N GLY A 169 -11.51 -6.26 -0.50
CA GLY A 169 -10.89 -7.34 0.25
C GLY A 169 -10.75 -7.00 1.73
N SER A 170 -9.50 -6.97 2.21
CA SER A 170 -9.18 -6.59 3.59
C SER A 170 -9.16 -5.07 3.86
N GLY A 171 -9.67 -4.26 2.93
CA GLY A 171 -9.87 -2.82 3.11
C GLY A 171 -8.60 -1.97 3.11
N THR A 172 -7.47 -2.50 2.63
CA THR A 172 -6.16 -1.82 2.77
C THR A 172 -6.11 -0.46 2.06
N LEU A 173 -6.66 -0.36 0.85
CA LEU A 173 -6.77 0.91 0.13
C LEU A 173 -7.61 1.93 0.91
N LEU A 174 -8.73 1.51 1.50
CA LEU A 174 -9.63 2.42 2.21
C LEU A 174 -9.06 2.89 3.56
N VAL A 175 -8.38 2.00 4.28
CA VAL A 175 -7.67 2.38 5.51
C VAL A 175 -6.58 3.39 5.19
N GLU A 176 -5.70 3.13 4.22
CA GLU A 176 -4.66 4.09 3.82
C GLU A 176 -5.26 5.40 3.28
N ALA A 177 -6.39 5.35 2.56
CA ALA A 177 -7.09 6.55 2.10
C ALA A 177 -7.59 7.41 3.27
N ALA A 178 -8.14 6.79 4.31
CA ALA A 178 -8.57 7.49 5.53
C ALA A 178 -7.38 8.11 6.27
N LEU A 179 -6.26 7.39 6.37
CA LEU A 179 -5.04 7.88 7.01
C LEU A 179 -4.46 9.09 6.26
N ILE A 180 -4.40 9.04 4.92
CA ILE A 180 -3.95 10.15 4.07
C ILE A 180 -4.87 11.38 4.22
N ALA A 181 -6.18 11.16 4.25
CA ALA A 181 -7.15 12.24 4.44
C ALA A 181 -6.96 12.90 5.81
N GLY A 182 -6.87 12.10 6.88
CA GLY A 182 -6.69 12.56 8.25
C GLY A 182 -5.27 13.03 8.61
N MET A 183 -4.31 13.01 7.67
CA MET A 183 -2.88 13.25 7.91
C MET A 183 -2.35 12.45 9.11
N VAL A 184 -2.80 11.21 9.24
CA VAL A 184 -2.34 10.33 10.32
C VAL A 184 -0.99 9.75 9.90
N ALA A 185 0.06 10.07 10.66
CA ALA A 185 1.37 9.50 10.41
C ALA A 185 1.32 7.97 10.62
N PRO A 186 1.79 7.15 9.67
CA PRO A 186 1.74 5.69 9.79
C PRO A 186 2.52 5.18 11.00
N GLY A 187 3.50 5.95 11.48
CA GLY A 187 4.27 5.64 12.67
C GLY A 187 3.50 5.70 13.99
N LEU A 188 2.43 6.50 14.08
CA LEU A 188 1.57 6.56 15.26
C LEU A 188 0.84 5.24 15.48
N ILE A 189 0.27 4.69 14.41
CA ILE A 189 -0.43 3.39 14.44
C ILE A 189 0.52 2.29 14.89
N ARG A 190 1.77 2.35 14.42
CA ARG A 190 2.81 1.38 14.75
C ARG A 190 3.22 1.47 16.21
N ALA A 191 3.40 2.68 16.73
CA ALA A 191 3.68 2.93 18.14
C ALA A 191 2.55 2.41 19.03
N ASP A 192 1.30 2.72 18.69
CA ASP A 192 0.13 2.27 19.46
C ASP A 192 -0.08 0.76 19.37
N ALA A 193 0.21 0.14 18.22
CA ALA A 193 0.20 -1.31 18.09
C ALA A 193 1.23 -1.97 19.00
N SER A 194 2.42 -1.37 19.15
CA SER A 194 3.44 -1.88 20.06
C SER A 194 3.04 -1.76 21.52
N LYS A 195 2.48 -0.62 21.92
CA LYS A 195 1.93 -0.42 23.28
C LYS A 195 0.87 -1.49 23.60
N ARG A 196 -0.11 -1.68 22.71
CA ARG A 196 -1.18 -2.70 22.86
C ARG A 196 -0.66 -4.15 22.89
N ARG A 197 0.47 -4.46 22.26
CA ARG A 197 1.10 -5.79 22.36
C ARG A 197 1.73 -5.98 23.74
N ASN A 198 2.52 -5.01 24.18
CA ASN A 198 3.16 -5.05 25.49
C ASN A 198 2.14 -5.13 26.64
N GLU A 199 1.03 -4.39 26.55
CA GLU A 199 -0.07 -4.47 27.53
C GLU A 199 -0.70 -5.88 27.58
N ARG A 200 -0.92 -6.52 26.42
CA ARG A 200 -1.46 -7.89 26.37
C ARG A 200 -0.50 -8.90 26.96
N ASP A 201 0.79 -8.79 26.66
CA ASP A 201 1.81 -9.72 27.17
C ASP A 201 1.99 -9.61 28.69
N THR A 202 1.72 -8.45 29.30
CA THR A 202 1.69 -8.30 30.76
C THR A 202 0.48 -8.96 31.44
N VAL A 203 -0.60 -9.19 30.69
CA VAL A 203 -1.85 -9.83 31.18
C VAL A 203 -1.83 -11.30 30.74
N GLY A 204 -0.96 -12.12 31.33
CA GLY A 204 -0.89 -13.55 31.00
C GLY A 204 0.36 -14.29 31.43
N THR A 205 1.43 -13.60 31.84
CA THR A 205 2.61 -14.25 32.42
C THR A 205 2.34 -14.62 33.88
N GLU A 206 1.89 -15.86 34.13
CA GLU A 206 2.08 -16.48 35.45
C GLU A 206 3.59 -16.49 35.75
N PHE A 207 3.99 -15.84 36.84
CA PHE A 207 5.37 -15.83 37.31
C PHE A 207 5.80 -17.26 37.67
N VAL A 208 6.61 -17.88 36.83
CA VAL A 208 7.39 -19.06 37.24
C VAL A 208 8.70 -18.54 37.83
N ASP A 209 8.79 -18.55 39.15
CA ASP A 209 10.04 -18.29 39.87
C ASP A 209 10.92 -19.55 39.83
N ASP A 210 11.84 -19.62 38.86
CA ASP A 210 12.81 -20.70 38.73
C ASP A 210 14.17 -20.38 39.38
N GLY A 211 14.25 -19.29 40.16
CA GLY A 211 15.47 -18.88 40.84
C GLY A 211 16.58 -18.34 39.93
N SER A 212 16.33 -18.13 38.63
CA SER A 212 17.33 -17.61 37.67
C SER A 212 17.43 -16.08 37.59
N GLY A 213 16.52 -15.36 38.26
CA GLY A 213 16.51 -13.90 38.29
C GLY A 213 15.98 -13.28 36.99
N SER A 214 14.74 -12.78 37.05
CA SER A 214 14.20 -11.74 36.17
C SER A 214 14.26 -12.04 34.65
N PHE A 215 13.34 -12.86 34.15
CA PHE A 215 12.94 -12.75 32.74
C PHE A 215 12.01 -11.53 32.60
N VAL A 216 12.58 -10.37 32.27
CA VAL A 216 11.77 -9.21 31.84
C VAL A 216 11.24 -9.57 30.45
N PRO A 217 9.90 -9.61 30.22
CA PRO A 217 9.38 -9.76 28.87
C PRO A 217 10.03 -8.67 28.01
N SER A 218 10.74 -9.07 26.96
CA SER A 218 11.39 -8.12 26.06
C SER A 218 10.31 -7.19 25.51
N GLN A 219 10.25 -5.95 26.00
CA GLN A 219 9.28 -4.98 25.50
C GLN A 219 9.45 -4.90 23.98
N GLN A 220 8.39 -5.25 23.25
CA GLN A 220 8.44 -5.20 21.81
C GLN A 220 8.40 -3.72 21.42
N THR A 221 9.51 -3.23 20.87
CA THR A 221 9.61 -1.85 20.42
C THR A 221 8.89 -1.68 19.08
N SER A 222 8.44 -0.46 18.82
CA SER A 222 7.77 -0.10 17.57
C SER A 222 8.81 -0.01 16.45
N TYR A 223 9.99 0.51 16.78
CA TYR A 223 11.13 0.66 15.88
C TYR A 223 12.37 0.00 16.47
N ALA A 224 13.30 -0.42 15.60
CA ALA A 224 14.58 -0.97 16.03
C ALA A 224 15.42 0.08 16.78
N PHE A 225 15.36 1.34 16.35
CA PHE A 225 16.15 2.40 16.99
C PHE A 225 15.81 2.65 18.46
N GLU A 226 14.63 2.22 18.93
CA GLU A 226 14.26 2.37 20.34
C GLU A 226 15.15 1.54 21.28
N ARG A 227 15.86 0.53 20.76
CA ARG A 227 16.82 -0.30 21.52
C ARG A 227 18.27 0.18 21.40
N TRP A 228 18.51 1.22 20.61
CA TRP A 228 19.86 1.72 20.39
C TRP A 228 20.46 2.29 21.69
N PRO A 229 21.74 2.01 22.00
CA PRO A 229 22.41 2.56 23.18
C PRO A 229 22.34 4.08 23.32
N ASP A 230 22.31 4.77 22.18
CA ASP A 230 22.28 6.22 22.01
C ASP A 230 20.89 6.77 21.64
N HIS A 231 19.82 5.98 21.85
CA HIS A 231 18.46 6.43 21.59
C HIS A 231 18.02 7.54 22.56
N ASP A 232 17.61 8.69 22.03
CA ASP A 232 16.90 9.71 22.78
C ASP A 232 15.39 9.43 22.77
N ARG A 233 14.88 8.91 23.90
CA ARG A 233 13.46 8.62 24.08
C ARG A 233 12.60 9.89 24.05
N ALA A 234 13.09 10.99 24.62
CA ALA A 234 12.34 12.23 24.71
C ALA A 234 12.11 12.83 23.32
N LEU A 235 13.11 12.72 22.44
CA LEU A 235 12.99 13.16 21.04
C LEU A 235 11.93 12.35 20.27
N LEU A 236 11.85 11.03 20.48
CA LEU A 236 10.80 10.22 19.86
C LEU A 236 9.41 10.61 20.38
N ASP A 237 9.26 10.78 21.70
CA ASP A 237 7.99 11.16 22.30
C ASP A 237 7.54 12.55 21.80
N GLU A 238 8.47 13.50 21.65
CA GLU A 238 8.19 14.80 21.00
C GLU A 238 7.73 14.64 19.54
N ALA A 239 8.43 13.84 18.75
CA ALA A 239 8.08 13.61 17.34
C ALA A 239 6.68 12.97 17.18
N LEU A 240 6.32 12.03 18.07
CA LEU A 240 4.99 11.41 18.07
C LEU A 240 3.91 12.43 18.45
N LEU A 241 4.13 13.25 19.47
CA LEU A 241 3.20 14.32 19.86
C LEU A 241 3.00 15.36 18.75
N GLN A 242 4.08 15.76 18.06
CA GLN A 242 4.00 16.64 16.90
C GLN A 242 3.18 16.03 15.77
N ALA A 243 3.39 14.73 15.48
CA ALA A 243 2.62 14.03 14.45
C ALA A 243 1.12 13.94 14.79
N GLU A 244 0.77 13.71 16.05
CA GLU A 244 -0.62 13.72 16.52
C GLU A 244 -1.27 15.10 16.32
N ALA A 245 -0.56 16.18 16.67
CA ALA A 245 -1.02 17.55 16.50
C ALA A 245 -1.27 17.90 15.03
N ILE A 246 -0.33 17.55 14.14
CA ILE A 246 -0.48 17.75 12.68
C ILE A 246 -1.75 17.06 12.17
N GLY A 247 -1.98 15.81 12.58
CA GLY A 247 -3.18 15.07 12.20
C GLY A 247 -4.47 15.72 12.74
N ALA A 248 -4.46 16.18 13.98
CA ALA A 248 -5.61 16.85 14.60
C ALA A 248 -5.99 18.14 13.85
N ASP A 249 -5.00 18.98 13.54
CA ASP A 249 -5.19 20.22 12.78
C ASP A 249 -5.66 19.94 11.36
N ALA A 250 -5.12 18.92 10.69
CA ALA A 250 -5.55 18.52 9.36
C ALA A 250 -7.00 18.04 9.31
N ARG A 251 -7.45 17.25 10.30
CA ARG A 251 -8.84 16.81 10.41
C ARG A 251 -9.78 17.98 10.63
N LYS A 252 -9.39 18.95 11.45
CA LYS A 252 -10.14 20.21 11.65
C LYS A 252 -10.22 21.02 10.34
N ALA A 253 -9.12 21.09 9.58
CA ALA A 253 -9.06 21.81 8.32
C ALA A 253 -9.92 21.18 7.20
N LEU A 254 -10.13 19.86 7.21
CA LEU A 254 -10.99 19.18 6.23
C LEU A 254 -12.47 19.59 6.33
N ARG A 255 -12.96 20.01 7.50
CA ARG A 255 -14.35 20.39 7.84
C ARG A 255 -15.40 19.29 7.65
N VAL A 256 -15.37 18.58 6.52
CA VAL A 256 -16.22 17.45 6.18
C VAL A 256 -15.35 16.21 6.08
N ALA A 257 -15.76 15.13 6.76
CA ALA A 257 -15.04 13.87 6.69
C ALA A 257 -15.09 13.30 5.25
N PRO A 258 -14.02 12.65 4.78
CA PRO A 258 -14.05 11.97 3.49
C PRO A 258 -15.13 10.89 3.50
N THR A 259 -15.83 10.72 2.37
CA THR A 259 -16.75 9.61 2.18
C THR A 259 -16.00 8.46 1.52
N LEU A 260 -15.73 7.40 2.28
CA LEU A 260 -15.00 6.21 1.82
C LEU A 260 -15.95 5.02 1.82
N ILE A 261 -16.02 4.30 0.70
CA ILE A 261 -16.95 3.19 0.51
C ILE A 261 -16.18 1.94 0.12
N GLY A 262 -16.38 0.87 0.86
CA GLY A 262 -15.84 -0.45 0.57
C GLY A 262 -16.94 -1.46 0.32
N ASN A 263 -16.76 -2.28 -0.71
CA ASN A 263 -17.59 -3.44 -0.95
C ASN A 263 -16.72 -4.67 -1.19
N ASP A 264 -17.18 -5.83 -0.76
CA ASP A 264 -16.58 -7.10 -1.17
C ASP A 264 -17.63 -8.22 -1.10
N ALA A 265 -17.51 -9.21 -1.98
CA ALA A 265 -18.40 -10.37 -1.98
C ALA A 265 -18.15 -11.29 -0.76
N HIS A 266 -16.90 -11.31 -0.26
CA HIS A 266 -16.49 -12.23 0.80
C HIS A 266 -16.57 -11.58 2.19
N GLY A 267 -17.54 -12.02 3.00
CA GLY A 267 -17.73 -11.52 4.37
C GLY A 267 -16.51 -11.70 5.30
N GLY A 268 -15.69 -12.72 5.07
CA GLY A 268 -14.43 -12.92 5.80
C GLY A 268 -13.40 -11.81 5.53
N ALA A 269 -13.30 -11.33 4.29
CA ALA A 269 -12.44 -10.22 3.92
C ALA A 269 -12.92 -8.91 4.54
N LEU A 270 -14.23 -8.65 4.53
CA LEU A 270 -14.82 -7.49 5.21
C LEU A 270 -14.65 -7.53 6.73
N SER A 271 -14.65 -8.71 7.32
CA SER A 271 -14.36 -8.86 8.76
C SER A 271 -12.93 -8.42 9.09
N LEU A 272 -11.96 -8.76 8.23
CA LEU A 272 -10.59 -8.25 8.33
C LEU A 272 -10.53 -6.74 8.07
N ALA A 273 -11.27 -6.23 7.09
CA ALA A 273 -11.31 -4.81 6.76
C ALA A 273 -11.83 -3.95 7.91
N ARG A 274 -12.92 -4.38 8.57
CA ARG A 274 -13.47 -3.69 9.74
C ARG A 274 -12.49 -3.71 10.92
N ARG A 275 -11.86 -4.86 11.21
CA ARG A 275 -10.83 -4.94 12.26
C ARG A 275 -9.64 -4.03 11.96
N ALA A 276 -9.18 -4.00 10.71
CA ALA A 276 -8.12 -3.11 10.26
C ALA A 276 -8.48 -1.64 10.44
N ALA A 277 -9.69 -1.23 10.05
CA ALA A 277 -10.15 0.14 10.21
C ALA A 277 -10.24 0.56 11.69
N VAL A 278 -10.74 -0.33 12.57
CA VAL A 278 -10.79 -0.08 14.02
C VAL A 278 -9.37 0.01 14.60
N ALA A 279 -8.48 -0.90 14.23
CA ALA A 279 -7.10 -0.90 14.73
C ALA A 279 -6.28 0.31 14.25
N ALA A 280 -6.67 0.91 13.12
CA ALA A 280 -6.11 2.16 12.59
C ALA A 280 -6.85 3.42 13.10
N GLY A 281 -7.96 3.29 13.83
CA GLY A 281 -8.76 4.41 14.34
C GLY A 281 -9.52 5.18 13.27
N VAL A 282 -9.90 4.52 12.17
CA VAL A 282 -10.57 5.14 11.00
C VAL A 282 -11.89 4.47 10.62
N ASP A 283 -12.41 3.58 11.45
CA ASP A 283 -13.66 2.85 11.21
C ASP A 283 -14.87 3.78 11.02
N GLY A 284 -14.92 4.91 11.72
CA GLY A 284 -15.96 5.92 11.54
C GLY A 284 -15.93 6.67 10.19
N MET A 285 -14.88 6.49 9.37
CA MET A 285 -14.75 7.13 8.06
C MET A 285 -15.11 6.22 6.89
N ILE A 286 -15.26 4.91 7.12
CA ILE A 286 -15.38 3.92 6.04
C ILE A 286 -16.69 3.16 6.17
N SER A 287 -17.53 3.27 5.13
CA SER A 287 -18.76 2.50 4.99
C SER A 287 -18.46 1.20 4.25
N PHE A 288 -18.61 0.07 4.93
CA PHE A 288 -18.41 -1.26 4.33
C PHE A 288 -19.75 -1.97 4.07
N THR A 289 -19.94 -2.44 2.84
CA THR A 289 -21.08 -3.24 2.38
C THR A 289 -20.59 -4.62 1.93
N GLN A 290 -21.42 -5.65 2.12
CA GLN A 290 -21.15 -6.98 1.57
C GLN A 290 -22.06 -7.23 0.37
N GLY A 291 -21.48 -7.65 -0.76
CA GLY A 291 -22.23 -7.98 -1.96
C GLY A 291 -21.37 -8.06 -3.21
N ASP A 292 -21.97 -8.50 -4.31
CA ASP A 292 -21.35 -8.39 -5.62
C ASP A 292 -21.19 -6.90 -5.98
N CYS A 293 -20.03 -6.54 -6.56
CA CYS A 293 -19.76 -5.14 -6.88
C CYS A 293 -20.74 -4.57 -7.93
N GLY A 294 -21.26 -5.43 -8.81
CA GLY A 294 -22.25 -5.09 -9.81
C GLY A 294 -23.56 -4.62 -9.21
N ASP A 295 -23.86 -4.98 -7.96
CA ASP A 295 -25.08 -4.56 -7.24
C ASP A 295 -24.81 -3.50 -6.16
N LEU A 296 -23.57 -3.03 -6.05
CA LEU A 296 -23.21 -2.00 -5.08
C LEU A 296 -23.99 -0.71 -5.32
N THR A 297 -24.73 -0.29 -4.31
CA THR A 297 -25.40 1.01 -4.22
C THR A 297 -25.06 1.67 -2.89
N HIS A 298 -25.02 3.00 -2.87
CA HIS A 298 -24.78 3.77 -1.65
C HIS A 298 -25.36 5.18 -1.82
N PRO A 299 -26.02 5.77 -0.80
CA PRO A 299 -26.63 7.10 -0.93
C PRO A 299 -25.65 8.18 -1.39
N ALA A 300 -24.39 8.12 -0.94
CA ALA A 300 -23.36 9.06 -1.36
C ALA A 300 -22.88 8.86 -2.82
N LEU A 301 -22.93 7.63 -3.35
CA LEU A 301 -22.64 7.38 -4.77
C LEU A 301 -23.76 7.94 -5.64
N GLU A 302 -25.02 7.69 -5.24
CA GLU A 302 -26.19 8.23 -5.90
C GLU A 302 -26.18 9.76 -5.95
N ALA A 303 -25.94 10.41 -4.80
CA ALA A 303 -25.84 11.87 -4.75
C ALA A 303 -24.68 12.42 -5.59
N ALA A 304 -23.51 11.75 -5.59
CA ALA A 304 -22.37 12.17 -6.41
C ALA A 304 -22.65 12.00 -7.91
N ARG A 305 -23.32 10.90 -8.31
CA ARG A 305 -23.75 10.63 -9.68
C ARG A 305 -24.74 11.70 -10.17
N GLU A 306 -25.76 12.02 -9.37
CA GLU A 306 -26.76 13.03 -9.74
C GLU A 306 -26.13 14.42 -9.89
N ALA A 307 -25.25 14.81 -8.97
CA ALA A 307 -24.51 16.08 -9.07
C ALA A 307 -23.61 16.14 -10.31
N GLU A 308 -22.97 15.04 -10.70
CA GLU A 308 -22.18 14.95 -11.93
C GLU A 308 -23.05 15.07 -13.18
N LEU A 309 -24.20 14.40 -13.23
CA LEU A 309 -25.14 14.51 -14.35
C LEU A 309 -25.63 15.96 -14.53
N GLU A 310 -26.03 16.62 -13.43
CA GLU A 310 -26.45 18.02 -13.46
C GLU A 310 -25.30 18.94 -13.92
N TYR A 311 -24.06 18.66 -13.51
CA TYR A 311 -22.88 19.40 -13.95
C TYR A 311 -22.66 19.26 -15.46
N PHE A 312 -22.81 18.06 -16.02
CA PHE A 312 -22.69 17.83 -17.46
C PHE A 312 -23.81 18.51 -18.26
N GLU A 313 -25.05 18.48 -17.78
CA GLU A 313 -26.17 19.20 -18.41
C GLU A 313 -25.91 20.71 -18.49
N LYS A 314 -25.33 21.31 -17.45
CA LYS A 314 -24.93 22.72 -17.44
C LYS A 314 -23.84 23.03 -18.46
N LEU A 315 -22.80 22.19 -18.53
CA LEU A 315 -21.74 22.35 -19.53
C LEU A 315 -22.26 22.27 -20.96
N GLU A 316 -23.18 21.35 -21.24
CA GLU A 316 -23.84 21.22 -22.54
C GLU A 316 -24.67 22.46 -22.88
N ALA A 317 -25.41 23.00 -21.90
CA ALA A 317 -26.21 24.22 -22.10
C ALA A 317 -25.34 25.46 -22.38
N GLU A 318 -24.20 25.60 -21.70
CA GLU A 318 -23.25 26.70 -21.89
C GLU A 318 -22.51 26.66 -23.22
N ALA A 319 -22.28 25.46 -23.77
CA ALA A 319 -21.55 25.28 -25.03
C ALA A 319 -22.34 25.73 -26.29
N GLY A 320 -23.66 25.93 -26.19
CA GLY A 320 -24.51 26.48 -27.26
C GLY A 320 -24.65 25.61 -28.52
N GLU A 321 -25.24 26.17 -29.60
CA GLU A 321 -25.53 25.45 -30.86
C GLU A 321 -24.27 25.04 -31.66
N ASN A 322 -23.15 25.75 -31.53
CA ASN A 322 -21.89 25.39 -32.19
C ASN A 322 -21.27 24.08 -31.66
N PHE A 323 -21.68 23.63 -30.47
CA PHE A 323 -21.34 22.30 -29.96
C PHE A 323 -22.13 21.19 -30.69
N ARG A 324 -23.30 21.52 -31.26
CA ARG A 324 -24.19 20.60 -31.98
C ARG A 324 -23.80 20.41 -33.46
N GLU A 325 -23.09 21.34 -34.10
CA GLU A 325 -22.70 21.20 -35.53
C GLU A 325 -21.50 20.27 -35.78
N ASN A 326 -20.55 20.15 -34.84
CA ASN A 326 -19.49 19.14 -34.91
C ASN A 326 -19.98 17.71 -34.56
N ASN A 327 -21.26 17.58 -34.24
CA ASN A 327 -21.93 16.38 -33.74
C ASN A 327 -22.64 15.63 -34.87
N LYS A 328 -21.98 15.42 -36.02
CA LYS A 328 -22.56 14.73 -37.19
C LYS A 328 -22.79 13.22 -36.95
N TYR A 329 -22.40 12.68 -35.79
CA TYR A 329 -22.49 11.27 -35.42
C TYR A 329 -23.24 10.98 -34.10
N GLY A 330 -23.90 11.98 -33.49
CA GLY A 330 -24.84 11.75 -32.38
C GLY A 330 -24.20 11.29 -31.07
N ASP A 331 -22.99 11.76 -30.77
CA ASP A 331 -22.20 11.33 -29.62
C ASP A 331 -22.37 12.21 -28.37
N GLY A 332 -22.79 13.48 -28.47
CA GLY A 332 -23.19 14.30 -27.31
C GLY A 332 -22.16 14.37 -26.17
N PHE A 333 -20.87 14.46 -26.49
CA PHE A 333 -19.82 14.19 -25.49
C PHE A 333 -19.30 15.45 -24.79
N VAL A 334 -19.48 15.51 -23.47
CA VAL A 334 -18.59 16.32 -22.62
C VAL A 334 -17.16 15.76 -22.73
N ASP A 335 -16.22 16.61 -23.15
CA ASP A 335 -14.82 16.24 -23.32
C ASP A 335 -14.15 16.00 -21.95
N LEU A 336 -14.27 14.77 -21.45
CA LEU A 336 -13.64 14.35 -20.19
C LEU A 336 -12.11 14.43 -20.25
N GLU A 337 -11.51 14.53 -21.44
CA GLU A 337 -10.07 14.75 -21.56
C GLU A 337 -9.71 16.18 -21.16
N LYS A 338 -10.50 17.17 -21.59
CA LYS A 338 -10.35 18.57 -21.16
C LYS A 338 -10.64 18.77 -19.68
N LEU A 339 -11.63 18.07 -19.13
CA LEU A 339 -11.99 18.21 -17.72
C LEU A 339 -10.95 17.64 -16.74
N GLY A 340 -10.08 16.74 -17.20
CA GLY A 340 -9.07 16.13 -16.31
C GLY A 340 -9.69 15.23 -15.23
N PRO A 341 -8.86 14.53 -14.42
CA PRO A 341 -9.38 13.56 -13.43
C PRO A 341 -10.18 14.26 -12.34
N VAL A 342 -11.13 13.56 -11.71
CA VAL A 342 -12.02 14.13 -10.66
C VAL A 342 -11.23 14.83 -9.55
N THR A 343 -10.08 14.28 -9.15
CA THR A 343 -9.16 14.83 -8.14
C THR A 343 -8.50 16.15 -8.57
N SER A 344 -8.43 16.43 -9.87
CA SER A 344 -7.84 17.65 -10.41
C SER A 344 -8.85 18.78 -10.64
N ARG A 345 -10.15 18.48 -10.69
CA ARG A 345 -11.19 19.45 -11.06
C ARG A 345 -11.25 20.61 -10.05
N PRO A 346 -11.50 21.87 -10.49
CA PRO A 346 -11.46 23.03 -9.61
C PRO A 346 -12.38 22.96 -8.39
N GLY A 347 -13.61 22.45 -8.55
CA GLY A 347 -14.57 22.28 -7.45
C GLY A 347 -14.48 20.94 -6.72
N GLY A 348 -13.64 20.02 -7.21
CA GLY A 348 -13.64 18.63 -6.77
C GLY A 348 -14.95 17.92 -7.11
N GLY A 349 -15.43 17.07 -6.19
CA GLY A 349 -16.65 16.29 -6.34
C GLY A 349 -16.51 15.07 -7.25
N GLY A 350 -17.64 14.41 -7.51
CA GLY A 350 -17.71 13.18 -8.30
C GLY A 350 -17.21 11.95 -7.56
N VAL A 351 -16.94 10.89 -8.33
CA VAL A 351 -16.54 9.57 -7.83
C VAL A 351 -15.11 9.24 -8.27
N LEU A 352 -14.29 8.81 -7.32
CA LEU A 352 -12.96 8.26 -7.54
C LEU A 352 -12.99 6.77 -7.18
N VAL A 353 -12.83 5.91 -8.18
CA VAL A 353 -12.68 4.47 -7.94
C VAL A 353 -11.20 4.14 -7.83
N VAL A 354 -10.79 3.49 -6.74
CA VAL A 354 -9.43 2.93 -6.61
C VAL A 354 -9.59 1.51 -6.11
N SER A 355 -9.14 0.53 -6.89
CA SER A 355 -9.38 -0.89 -6.57
C SER A 355 -8.25 -1.79 -7.05
N ASN A 356 -8.13 -2.94 -6.40
CA ASN A 356 -7.29 -4.07 -6.82
C ASN A 356 -8.17 -5.31 -7.07
N PRO A 357 -8.88 -5.36 -8.22
CA PRO A 357 -9.72 -6.51 -8.59
C PRO A 357 -8.92 -7.83 -8.69
N PRO A 358 -9.57 -9.00 -8.66
CA PRO A 358 -8.91 -10.27 -8.96
C PRO A 358 -8.42 -10.31 -10.43
N TRP A 359 -7.29 -10.98 -10.69
CA TRP A 359 -6.70 -11.10 -12.03
C TRP A 359 -6.27 -12.53 -12.39
N GLY A 360 -6.87 -13.54 -11.75
CA GLY A 360 -6.80 -14.97 -12.14
C GLY A 360 -5.49 -15.70 -11.89
N LYS A 361 -4.35 -15.01 -11.80
CA LYS A 361 -3.10 -15.63 -11.36
C LYS A 361 -3.07 -15.65 -9.84
N ARG A 362 -3.33 -16.80 -9.23
CA ARG A 362 -2.84 -17.02 -7.87
C ARG A 362 -1.32 -17.00 -7.97
N LEU A 363 -0.68 -16.12 -7.21
CA LEU A 363 0.74 -16.34 -6.92
C LEU A 363 0.82 -17.74 -6.34
N ASP A 364 1.63 -18.61 -6.93
CA ASP A 364 1.82 -19.96 -6.41
C ASP A 364 2.55 -19.80 -5.06
N VAL A 365 1.77 -19.73 -3.98
CA VAL A 365 2.27 -19.56 -2.62
C VAL A 365 2.08 -20.90 -1.95
N GLY A 366 3.15 -21.71 -1.99
CA GLY A 366 3.18 -23.10 -1.54
C GLY A 366 2.30 -23.40 -0.33
N GLY A 367 1.43 -24.40 -0.49
CA GLY A 367 0.53 -24.82 0.57
C GLY A 367 -0.58 -25.80 0.18
N GLU A 368 -0.46 -26.59 -0.89
CA GLU A 368 -1.32 -27.77 -1.04
C GLU A 368 -0.69 -28.97 -0.32
N ARG A 369 -1.45 -29.57 0.59
CA ARG A 369 -1.17 -30.91 1.12
C ARG A 369 -1.80 -31.91 0.17
N ASP A 370 -1.07 -32.97 -0.17
CA ASP A 370 -1.65 -34.09 -0.90
C ASP A 370 -2.65 -34.88 -0.04
N ALA A 371 -3.36 -35.82 -0.67
CA ALA A 371 -4.38 -36.65 -0.03
C ALA A 371 -3.82 -37.49 1.14
N GLU A 372 -2.50 -37.65 1.20
CA GLU A 372 -1.74 -38.35 2.24
C GLU A 372 -1.16 -37.42 3.33
N GLY A 373 -1.38 -36.10 3.23
CA GLY A 373 -1.01 -35.12 4.26
C GLY A 373 0.45 -34.67 4.28
N GLN A 374 1.24 -34.98 3.25
CA GLN A 374 2.62 -34.49 3.10
C GLN A 374 2.67 -33.11 2.45
N ARG A 375 3.62 -32.27 2.90
CA ARG A 375 3.89 -30.95 2.31
C ARG A 375 4.71 -31.14 1.04
N ARG A 376 4.21 -30.67 -0.10
CA ARG A 376 5.05 -30.52 -1.30
C ARG A 376 5.96 -29.29 -1.13
N SER A 377 7.26 -29.49 -1.35
CA SER A 377 8.28 -28.42 -1.29
C SER A 377 7.99 -27.36 -2.35
N ALA A 378 8.15 -26.08 -1.98
CA ALA A 378 7.87 -24.95 -2.85
C ALA A 378 8.94 -24.81 -3.95
N LYS A 379 8.49 -24.58 -5.20
CA LYS A 379 9.35 -24.10 -6.29
C LYS A 379 10.03 -22.79 -5.87
N ARG A 380 11.35 -22.78 -5.77
CA ARG A 380 12.16 -21.57 -5.65
C ARG A 380 12.40 -21.00 -7.05
N TRP A 381 11.61 -20.01 -7.45
CA TRP A 381 11.79 -19.36 -8.75
C TRP A 381 13.14 -18.63 -8.80
N GLY A 382 13.82 -18.79 -9.94
CA GLY A 382 15.17 -18.31 -10.21
C GLY A 382 15.34 -16.79 -10.13
N SER A 383 16.60 -16.42 -9.93
CA SER A 383 17.16 -15.07 -9.87
C SER A 383 16.59 -14.13 -10.95
N ASP A 384 15.88 -13.09 -10.51
CA ASP A 384 16.01 -11.69 -10.94
C ASP A 384 14.80 -10.88 -10.47
N GLY A 385 14.63 -10.79 -9.16
CA GLY A 385 13.46 -10.17 -8.55
C GLY A 385 13.70 -9.87 -7.08
N ALA A 386 14.53 -8.87 -6.84
CA ALA A 386 14.77 -8.30 -5.52
C ALA A 386 13.44 -7.76 -4.91
N ASP A 387 12.81 -8.45 -3.95
CA ASP A 387 12.61 -7.91 -2.58
C ASP A 387 11.82 -8.74 -1.54
N PHE A 388 12.23 -8.48 -0.28
CA PHE A 388 11.53 -8.52 1.02
C PHE A 388 11.19 -9.86 1.72
N GLY A 389 12.03 -10.16 2.73
CA GLY A 389 11.56 -10.33 4.11
C GLY A 389 10.75 -11.59 4.40
N ALA A 390 11.39 -12.76 4.25
CA ALA A 390 10.93 -13.97 4.91
C ALA A 390 11.98 -14.40 5.95
N ASP A 391 11.44 -14.67 7.13
CA ASP A 391 12.04 -15.42 8.22
C ASP A 391 12.85 -16.63 7.69
N PHE A 392 14.17 -16.58 7.82
CA PHE A 392 15.07 -17.70 7.49
C PHE A 392 15.98 -17.99 8.67
N GLY A 393 15.38 -18.59 9.70
CA GLY A 393 16.07 -19.52 10.59
C GLY A 393 15.49 -20.92 10.36
N GLY A 394 16.24 -21.79 9.70
CA GLY A 394 15.86 -23.19 9.48
C GLY A 394 16.87 -23.90 8.58
N GLU A 395 17.40 -25.01 9.07
CA GLU A 395 18.43 -25.88 8.47
C GLU A 395 17.92 -26.69 7.27
N ASP A 396 18.89 -27.12 6.45
CA ASP A 396 18.90 -28.22 5.46
C ASP A 396 17.89 -28.23 4.28
N ASP A 397 18.38 -28.17 3.04
CA ASP A 397 18.30 -29.31 2.07
C ASP A 397 18.70 -28.96 0.61
N ASP A 398 19.50 -29.90 0.08
CA ASP A 398 19.83 -30.35 -1.28
C ASP A 398 19.38 -29.57 -2.55
N ASP A 399 20.36 -29.17 -3.36
CA ASP A 399 20.19 -28.51 -4.66
C ASP A 399 19.99 -29.55 -5.79
N SER A 400 18.74 -29.81 -6.18
CA SER A 400 18.42 -30.51 -7.45
C SER A 400 17.61 -29.61 -8.40
N PHE A 401 18.20 -29.39 -9.59
CA PHE A 401 17.63 -28.64 -10.72
C PHE A 401 16.35 -29.32 -11.25
N VAL A 402 15.25 -28.58 -11.40
CA VAL A 402 14.03 -29.05 -12.10
C VAL A 402 13.45 -27.92 -12.97
N ASP A 403 13.10 -28.27 -14.21
CA ASP A 403 12.65 -27.40 -15.31
C ASP A 403 11.39 -26.56 -15.02
N ASP A 404 11.32 -25.39 -15.68
CA ASP A 404 10.18 -24.47 -15.73
C ASP A 404 8.92 -25.16 -16.28
N VAL A 405 7.86 -25.22 -15.47
CA VAL A 405 6.52 -25.66 -15.90
C VAL A 405 5.59 -24.45 -15.78
N ASP A 406 5.01 -24.05 -16.91
CA ASP A 406 4.01 -22.98 -17.04
C ASP A 406 2.82 -23.21 -16.08
N ASP A 407 2.54 -22.24 -15.20
CA ASP A 407 1.35 -22.25 -14.34
C ASP A 407 0.10 -21.93 -15.18
N GLU A 408 -0.59 -22.97 -15.67
CA GLU A 408 -1.90 -22.84 -16.30
C GLU A 408 -2.96 -22.42 -15.27
N ILE A 409 -3.69 -21.33 -15.56
CA ILE A 409 -4.83 -20.86 -14.74
C ILE A 409 -5.95 -21.91 -14.83
N ARG A 410 -6.47 -22.38 -13.69
CA ARG A 410 -7.62 -23.30 -13.64
C ARG A 410 -8.85 -22.62 -14.23
N GLU A 411 -9.66 -23.33 -15.03
CA GLU A 411 -10.84 -22.77 -15.70
C GLU A 411 -11.82 -22.08 -14.72
N GLU A 412 -12.02 -22.65 -13.53
CA GLU A 412 -12.89 -22.07 -12.48
C GLU A 412 -12.40 -20.70 -11.98
N ASP A 413 -11.09 -20.53 -11.74
CA ASP A 413 -10.50 -19.25 -11.30
C ASP A 413 -10.55 -18.19 -12.43
N ALA A 414 -10.52 -18.64 -13.69
CA ALA A 414 -10.67 -17.77 -14.87
C ALA A 414 -12.11 -17.25 -15.00
N ASP A 415 -13.10 -18.10 -14.77
CA ASP A 415 -14.53 -17.74 -14.80
C ASP A 415 -14.91 -16.77 -13.68
N GLU A 416 -14.42 -17.00 -12.45
CA GLU A 416 -14.63 -16.08 -11.32
C GLU A 416 -14.01 -14.70 -11.59
N THR A 417 -12.78 -14.67 -12.11
CA THR A 417 -12.12 -13.42 -12.51
C THR A 417 -12.94 -12.70 -13.56
N GLN A 418 -13.35 -13.39 -14.63
CA GLN A 418 -14.14 -12.79 -15.69
C GLN A 418 -15.48 -12.24 -15.18
N SER A 419 -16.15 -12.96 -14.28
CA SER A 419 -17.39 -12.52 -13.63
C SER A 419 -17.18 -11.23 -12.83
N ALA A 420 -16.13 -11.17 -12.00
CA ALA A 420 -15.82 -9.97 -11.21
C ALA A 420 -15.60 -8.72 -12.07
N TRP A 421 -14.88 -8.84 -13.20
CA TRP A 421 -14.69 -7.73 -14.14
C TRP A 421 -15.97 -7.37 -14.91
N HIS A 422 -16.86 -8.33 -15.16
CA HIS A 422 -18.20 -8.06 -15.71
C HIS A 422 -19.05 -7.24 -14.73
N SER A 423 -19.10 -7.65 -13.47
CA SER A 423 -19.78 -6.94 -12.38
C SER A 423 -19.25 -5.52 -12.19
N LEU A 424 -17.92 -5.34 -12.23
CA LEU A 424 -17.29 -4.02 -12.16
C LEU A 424 -17.73 -3.11 -13.33
N GLY A 425 -17.87 -3.67 -14.52
CA GLY A 425 -18.40 -2.94 -15.67
C GLY A 425 -19.86 -2.52 -15.50
N ALA A 426 -20.68 -3.36 -14.86
CA ALA A 426 -22.07 -3.01 -14.54
C ALA A 426 -22.13 -1.88 -13.51
N PHE A 427 -21.32 -1.96 -12.46
CA PHE A 427 -21.16 -0.89 -11.46
C PHE A 427 -20.78 0.45 -12.10
N PHE A 428 -19.79 0.44 -13.01
CA PHE A 428 -19.36 1.67 -13.69
C PHE A 428 -20.47 2.35 -14.48
N ARG A 429 -21.29 1.57 -15.20
CA ARG A 429 -22.41 2.11 -15.98
C ARG A 429 -23.51 2.70 -15.11
N ARG A 430 -23.74 2.15 -13.91
CA ARG A 430 -24.84 2.55 -13.03
C ARG A 430 -24.47 3.71 -12.09
N GLU A 431 -23.30 3.64 -11.46
CA GLU A 431 -22.96 4.52 -10.33
C GLU A 431 -21.84 5.52 -10.60
N CYS A 432 -21.07 5.34 -11.69
CA CYS A 432 -19.81 6.06 -11.88
C CYS A 432 -19.83 7.04 -13.07
N ALA A 433 -20.99 7.62 -13.39
CA ALA A 433 -21.07 8.65 -14.43
C ALA A 433 -20.08 9.80 -14.13
N GLY A 434 -19.20 10.13 -15.09
CA GLY A 434 -18.19 11.19 -14.93
C GLY A 434 -16.97 10.82 -14.07
N ALA A 435 -16.94 9.62 -13.50
CA ALA A 435 -15.91 9.20 -12.55
C ALA A 435 -14.53 8.99 -13.19
N THR A 436 -13.49 9.00 -12.34
CA THR A 436 -12.16 8.49 -12.68
C THR A 436 -11.93 7.19 -11.92
N ALA A 437 -11.52 6.13 -12.62
CA ALA A 437 -11.21 4.85 -12.01
C ALA A 437 -9.75 4.46 -12.21
N HIS A 438 -9.10 4.01 -11.13
CA HIS A 438 -7.74 3.50 -11.08
C HIS A 438 -7.77 2.04 -10.63
N LEU A 439 -7.49 1.12 -11.56
CA LEU A 439 -7.57 -0.32 -11.33
C LEU A 439 -6.17 -0.93 -11.43
N LEU A 440 -5.74 -1.62 -10.39
CA LEU A 440 -4.52 -2.43 -10.44
C LEU A 440 -4.83 -3.78 -11.10
N SER A 441 -3.96 -4.22 -12.01
CA SER A 441 -4.03 -5.57 -12.56
C SER A 441 -2.64 -6.13 -12.86
N GLY A 442 -2.40 -7.38 -12.46
CA GLY A 442 -1.23 -8.17 -12.88
C GLY A 442 -1.40 -8.81 -14.26
N ASP A 443 -2.63 -8.84 -14.80
CA ASP A 443 -2.93 -9.40 -16.11
C ASP A 443 -3.65 -8.40 -17.02
N ALA A 444 -3.16 -8.28 -18.26
CA ALA A 444 -3.78 -7.46 -19.28
C ALA A 444 -5.09 -8.08 -19.81
N GLY A 445 -5.19 -9.43 -19.82
CA GLY A 445 -6.35 -10.18 -20.28
C GLY A 445 -7.57 -10.02 -19.36
N ALA A 446 -7.35 -9.98 -18.05
CA ALA A 446 -8.39 -9.85 -17.02
C ALA A 446 -9.36 -8.67 -17.26
N THR A 447 -8.89 -7.58 -17.87
CA THR A 447 -9.70 -6.36 -18.09
C THR A 447 -10.65 -6.41 -19.29
N ARG A 448 -10.57 -7.44 -20.14
CA ARG A 448 -11.40 -7.59 -21.36
C ARG A 448 -12.91 -7.44 -21.10
N PRO A 449 -13.49 -8.00 -20.02
CA PRO A 449 -14.92 -7.91 -19.75
C PRO A 449 -15.46 -6.48 -19.58
N LEU A 450 -14.61 -5.51 -19.19
CA LEU A 450 -15.02 -4.11 -19.08
C LEU A 450 -15.44 -3.52 -20.42
N LYS A 451 -14.92 -4.03 -21.55
CA LYS A 451 -15.12 -3.47 -22.90
C LYS A 451 -14.79 -1.97 -22.98
N MET A 452 -13.82 -1.53 -22.18
CA MET A 452 -13.37 -0.14 -22.09
C MET A 452 -11.87 -0.05 -22.39
N ARG A 453 -11.46 1.06 -23.01
CA ARG A 453 -10.04 1.37 -23.23
C ARG A 453 -9.52 2.23 -22.09
N ALA A 454 -8.46 1.78 -21.42
CA ALA A 454 -7.77 2.60 -20.42
C ALA A 454 -7.16 3.84 -21.08
N LYS A 455 -7.34 5.01 -20.45
CA LYS A 455 -6.76 6.30 -20.86
C LYS A 455 -5.26 6.34 -20.61
N ARG A 456 -4.82 5.83 -19.46
CA ARG A 456 -3.39 5.70 -19.11
C ARG A 456 -3.11 4.33 -18.52
N LYS A 457 -1.90 3.83 -18.74
CA LYS A 457 -1.39 2.58 -18.16
C LYS A 457 0.00 2.85 -17.60
N ARG A 458 0.18 2.63 -16.30
CA ARG A 458 1.46 2.82 -15.62
C ARG A 458 1.97 1.46 -15.16
N VAL A 459 3.18 1.09 -15.56
CA VAL A 459 3.83 -0.15 -15.13
C VAL A 459 4.35 0.03 -13.71
N LEU A 460 4.09 -0.95 -12.84
CA LEU A 460 4.46 -0.94 -11.42
C LEU A 460 4.96 -2.33 -11.03
N GLY A 461 6.11 -2.42 -10.37
CA GLY A 461 6.53 -3.64 -9.69
C GLY A 461 5.95 -3.68 -8.28
N ILE A 462 5.08 -4.65 -7.98
CA ILE A 462 4.48 -4.84 -6.65
C ILE A 462 4.72 -6.28 -6.22
N GLY A 463 5.52 -6.46 -5.16
CA GLY A 463 5.79 -7.79 -4.62
C GLY A 463 6.47 -8.74 -5.62
N GLY A 464 7.34 -8.22 -6.48
CA GLY A 464 8.01 -9.00 -7.53
C GLY A 464 7.13 -9.28 -8.77
N VAL A 465 5.89 -8.80 -8.79
CA VAL A 465 4.96 -8.95 -9.92
C VAL A 465 4.91 -7.66 -10.72
N ASP A 466 5.02 -7.79 -12.04
CA ASP A 466 4.78 -6.69 -12.98
C ASP A 466 3.27 -6.43 -13.11
N CYS A 467 2.82 -5.40 -12.42
CA CYS A 467 1.45 -4.93 -12.44
C CYS A 467 1.30 -3.68 -13.32
N ARG A 468 0.05 -3.37 -13.67
CA ARG A 468 -0.30 -2.11 -14.32
C ARG A 468 -1.39 -1.41 -13.53
N LEU A 469 -1.19 -0.13 -13.25
CA LEU A 469 -2.26 0.77 -12.81
C LEU A 469 -2.93 1.36 -14.04
N LEU A 470 -4.19 1.00 -14.24
CA LEU A 470 -5.01 1.36 -15.39
C LEU A 470 -5.95 2.50 -15.00
N GLU A 471 -5.87 3.63 -15.69
CA GLU A 471 -6.79 4.75 -15.51
C GLU A 471 -7.91 4.70 -16.56
N TYR A 472 -9.16 4.78 -16.11
CA TYR A 472 -10.35 4.88 -16.95
C TYR A 472 -11.10 6.18 -16.66
N ARG A 473 -11.66 6.77 -17.72
CA ARG A 473 -12.64 7.85 -17.63
C ARG A 473 -14.00 7.26 -17.94
N ILE A 474 -14.88 7.31 -16.95
CA ILE A 474 -16.20 6.71 -17.07
C ILE A 474 -17.14 7.79 -17.58
N LEU A 475 -17.70 7.54 -18.75
CA LEU A 475 -18.54 8.48 -19.44
C LEU A 475 -19.96 8.42 -18.84
N PRO A 476 -20.67 9.56 -18.75
CA PRO A 476 -22.08 9.52 -18.39
C PRO A 476 -22.87 8.65 -19.38
N PRO A 477 -23.97 8.02 -18.93
CA PRO A 477 -24.86 7.31 -19.84
C PRO A 477 -25.36 8.27 -20.93
N LYS A 478 -25.58 7.75 -22.14
CA LYS A 478 -26.19 8.55 -23.21
C LYS A 478 -27.54 9.06 -22.72
N ARG A 479 -27.77 10.36 -22.85
CA ARG A 479 -29.08 10.96 -22.56
C ARG A 479 -30.14 10.28 -23.42
N GLU A 480 -31.18 9.75 -22.78
CA GLU A 480 -32.35 9.26 -23.51
C GLU A 480 -33.05 10.46 -24.14
N LYS A 481 -33.26 10.40 -25.46
CA LYS A 481 -34.01 11.42 -26.19
C LYS A 481 -35.44 11.43 -25.67
N ASN A 482 -35.97 12.63 -25.42
CA ASN A 482 -37.38 12.73 -25.06
C ASN A 482 -38.27 12.46 -26.29
N LEU A 483 -39.57 12.26 -26.05
CA LEU A 483 -40.52 11.93 -27.12
C LEU A 483 -40.54 13.00 -28.23
N ASP A 484 -40.41 14.27 -27.86
CA ASP A 484 -40.43 15.39 -28.82
C ASP A 484 -39.19 15.40 -29.73
N GLU A 485 -38.02 15.09 -29.17
CA GLU A 485 -36.76 14.95 -29.91
C GLU A 485 -36.79 13.75 -30.85
N LEU A 486 -37.32 12.60 -30.39
CA LEU A 486 -37.52 11.41 -31.23
C LEU A 486 -38.49 11.68 -32.38
N VAL A 487 -39.60 12.40 -32.11
CA VAL A 487 -40.56 12.79 -33.14
C VAL A 487 -39.96 13.78 -34.14
N ARG A 488 -39.11 14.70 -33.68
CA ARG A 488 -38.41 15.64 -34.58
C ARG A 488 -37.43 14.92 -35.50
N GLU A 489 -36.63 14.00 -34.97
CA GLU A 489 -35.71 13.20 -35.79
C GLU A 489 -36.45 12.31 -36.79
N ALA A 490 -37.53 11.65 -36.38
CA ALA A 490 -38.32 10.83 -37.29
C ALA A 490 -38.88 11.67 -38.46
N ARG A 491 -39.29 12.93 -38.20
CA ARG A 491 -39.73 13.86 -39.25
C ARG A 491 -38.60 14.35 -40.14
N GLU A 492 -37.40 14.52 -39.59
CA GLU A 492 -36.21 14.89 -40.36
C GLU A 492 -35.72 13.72 -41.24
N GLU A 493 -35.78 12.49 -40.75
CA GLU A 493 -35.48 11.28 -41.52
C GLU A 493 -36.52 11.01 -42.62
N GLU A 494 -37.81 11.28 -42.39
CA GLU A 494 -38.85 11.21 -43.43
C GLU A 494 -38.70 12.30 -44.52
N ALA A 495 -38.02 13.41 -44.20
CA ALA A 495 -37.82 14.53 -45.12
C ALA A 495 -36.57 14.39 -46.01
N ILE A 496 -35.67 13.45 -45.68
CA ILE A 496 -34.47 13.09 -46.45
C ILE A 496 -34.81 11.94 -47.41
#